data_AF-A0A9X0BM38-F1
#
_entry.id   AF-A0A9X0BM38-F1
#
_cell.length_a   1.000
_cell.length_b   1.000
_cell.length_c   1.000
_cell.angle_alpha   90.00
_cell.angle_beta   90.00
_cell.angle_gamma   90.00
#
_symmetry.space_group_name_H-M   'P 1'
#
loop_
_entity.id
_entity.type
_entity.pdbx_description
1 polymer ?
#
loop_
_entity_poly.entity_id
_entity_poly.type
_entity_poly.pdbx_seq_one_letter_code
_entity_poly.pdbx_strand_id
1 'polypeptide(L)'
;MDHTSLQDIQGTSYLFHHIFLPPKLPQEDDYCVGHEFLLTDVVIDALCQFKSYFSSDEAEVIGVALTMITRLRQVYGHNGEVDEGQFNNALKELKEEGELYFTIHGTVALVNKNLGGFLPIYVHEQNAAILISNKGTRTHIECFELSPVNEAVMSTMGRL
;
A
#
# COMPACT_ATOMS: atom_id res chain seq x y z
N MET A 1 29.68 0.78 -15.48
CA MET A 1 28.76 0.98 -14.34
C MET A 1 27.91 -0.26 -14.27
N ASP A 2 27.84 -0.88 -13.10
CA ASP A 2 27.15 -2.15 -12.90
C ASP A 2 25.63 -1.96 -13.00
N HIS A 3 24.91 -2.92 -13.58
CA HIS A 3 23.46 -2.85 -13.79
C HIS A 3 22.69 -2.62 -12.46
N THR A 4 23.21 -3.15 -11.35
CA THR A 4 22.66 -2.96 -10.00
C THR A 4 22.72 -1.49 -9.55
N SER A 5 23.83 -0.80 -9.82
CA SER A 5 24.01 0.61 -9.40
C SER A 5 23.05 1.60 -10.07
N LEU A 6 22.55 1.27 -11.28
CA LEU A 6 21.61 2.12 -12.01
C LEU A 6 20.17 1.95 -11.50
N GLN A 7 19.79 0.72 -11.11
CA GLN A 7 18.46 0.44 -10.53
C GLN A 7 18.30 1.13 -9.17
N ASP A 8 19.34 1.14 -8.33
CA ASP A 8 19.32 1.82 -7.03
C ASP A 8 19.15 3.35 -7.17
N ILE A 9 19.76 3.96 -8.19
CA ILE A 9 19.62 5.40 -8.48
C ILE A 9 18.21 5.72 -8.97
N GLN A 10 17.63 4.88 -9.83
CA GLN A 10 16.26 5.08 -10.33
C GLN A 10 15.22 4.97 -9.21
N GLY A 11 15.33 3.96 -8.35
CA GLY A 11 14.46 3.81 -7.18
C GLY A 11 14.58 4.98 -6.21
N THR A 12 15.80 5.43 -5.91
CA THR A 12 16.02 6.62 -5.05
C THR A 12 15.42 7.88 -5.65
N SER A 13 15.59 8.09 -6.96
CA SER A 13 14.98 9.22 -7.66
C SER A 13 13.46 9.14 -7.58
N TYR A 14 12.88 7.96 -7.81
CA TYR A 14 11.43 7.74 -7.70
C TYR A 14 10.90 8.13 -6.32
N LEU A 15 11.51 7.60 -5.25
CA LEU A 15 11.16 7.93 -3.86
C LEU A 15 11.23 9.44 -3.60
N PHE A 16 12.30 10.09 -4.06
CA PHE A 16 12.49 11.51 -3.83
C PHE A 16 11.39 12.36 -4.49
N HIS A 17 11.02 12.02 -5.74
CA HIS A 17 9.95 12.72 -6.45
C HIS A 17 8.58 12.44 -5.83
N HIS A 18 8.27 11.19 -5.49
CA HIS A 18 6.94 10.85 -4.97
C HIS A 18 6.72 11.24 -3.49
N ILE A 19 7.79 11.41 -2.70
CA ILE A 19 7.69 11.83 -1.29
C ILE A 19 7.85 13.35 -1.12
N PHE A 20 8.88 13.94 -1.73
CA PHE A 20 9.27 15.34 -1.43
C PHE A 20 8.92 16.31 -2.54
N LEU A 21 8.87 15.86 -3.80
CA LEU A 21 8.55 16.70 -4.95
C LEU A 21 7.37 16.14 -5.75
N PRO A 22 6.18 15.95 -5.12
CA PRO A 22 5.06 15.32 -5.80
C PRO A 22 4.82 15.97 -7.16
N PRO A 23 4.63 15.17 -8.22
CA PRO A 23 4.56 15.68 -9.57
C PRO A 23 3.41 16.70 -9.71
N LYS A 24 3.66 17.77 -10.48
CA LYS A 24 2.63 18.76 -10.85
C LYS A 24 1.97 18.30 -12.14
N LEU A 25 0.65 18.17 -12.15
CA LEU A 25 -0.13 17.71 -13.31
C LEU A 25 -0.06 18.65 -14.54
N PRO A 26 -0.26 18.14 -15.77
CA PRO A 26 -0.31 16.72 -16.14
C PRO A 26 1.10 16.20 -16.51
N GLN A 27 1.53 15.11 -15.88
CA GLN A 27 2.77 14.40 -16.22
C GLN A 27 2.46 13.03 -16.81
N GLU A 28 3.43 12.44 -17.51
CA GLU A 28 3.35 11.06 -17.99
C GLU A 28 3.23 10.09 -16.81
N ASP A 29 2.53 8.98 -17.06
CA ASP A 29 2.42 7.89 -16.10
C ASP A 29 3.78 7.19 -15.95
N ASP A 30 4.42 7.37 -14.79
CA ASP A 30 5.70 6.76 -14.43
C ASP A 30 5.53 5.51 -13.55
N TYR A 31 4.32 4.95 -13.50
CA TYR A 31 4.01 3.77 -12.71
C TYR A 31 4.97 2.62 -12.99
N CYS A 32 5.54 2.09 -11.91
CA CYS A 32 6.39 0.92 -11.94
C CYS A 32 6.18 0.12 -10.66
N VAL A 33 5.73 -1.12 -10.80
CA VAL A 33 5.48 -2.05 -9.67
C VAL A 33 6.67 -2.14 -8.72
N GLY A 34 7.89 -2.23 -9.25
CA GLY A 34 9.10 -2.32 -8.43
C GLY A 34 9.36 -1.07 -7.60
N HIS A 35 9.07 0.11 -8.15
CA HIS A 35 9.21 1.37 -7.44
C HIS A 35 8.08 1.61 -6.43
N GLU A 36 6.85 1.19 -6.74
CA GLU A 36 5.72 1.22 -5.80
C GLU A 36 5.97 0.31 -4.59
N PHE A 37 6.57 -0.86 -4.82
CA PHE A 37 7.02 -1.75 -3.75
C PHE A 37 8.11 -1.11 -2.91
N LEU A 38 9.12 -0.50 -3.54
CA LEU A 38 10.16 0.22 -2.82
C LEU A 38 9.57 1.36 -1.97
N LEU A 39 8.63 2.14 -2.52
CA LEU A 39 7.95 3.22 -1.83
C LEU A 39 7.20 2.72 -0.61
N THR A 40 6.40 1.67 -0.78
CA THR A 40 5.61 1.10 0.31
C THR A 40 6.49 0.45 1.38
N ASP A 41 7.59 -0.23 0.99
CA ASP A 41 8.57 -0.82 1.92
C ASP A 41 9.25 0.27 2.77
N VAL A 42 9.62 1.41 2.16
CA VAL A 42 10.18 2.58 2.87
C VAL A 42 9.16 3.17 3.85
N VAL A 43 7.90 3.27 3.47
CA VAL A 43 6.83 3.75 4.37
C VAL A 43 6.63 2.80 5.55
N ILE A 44 6.64 1.48 5.32
CA ILE A 44 6.54 0.48 6.40
C ILE A 44 7.72 0.60 7.36
N ASP A 45 8.94 0.70 6.87
CA ASP A 45 10.14 0.88 7.70
C ASP A 45 10.06 2.19 8.52
N ALA A 46 9.72 3.30 7.86
CA ALA A 46 9.55 4.60 8.52
C ALA A 46 8.47 4.57 9.61
N LEU A 47 7.33 3.90 9.37
CA LEU A 47 6.26 3.76 10.36
C LEU A 47 6.66 2.83 11.52
N CYS A 48 7.39 1.74 11.26
CA CYS A 48 7.96 0.89 12.30
C CYS A 48 8.89 1.69 13.22
N GLN A 49 9.81 2.47 12.64
CA GLN A 49 10.71 3.33 13.40
C GLN A 49 9.93 4.42 14.15
N PHE A 50 8.94 5.04 13.49
CA PHE A 50 8.13 6.09 14.09
C PHE A 50 7.33 5.59 15.29
N LYS A 51 6.72 4.39 15.19
CA LYS A 51 6.01 3.73 16.29
C LYS A 51 6.88 3.54 17.52
N SER A 52 8.19 3.26 17.35
CA SER A 52 9.11 3.01 18.45
C SER A 52 9.35 4.20 19.38
N TYR A 53 9.01 5.42 18.94
CA TYR A 53 9.09 6.63 19.77
C TYR A 53 7.92 6.79 20.75
N PHE A 54 6.89 5.93 20.67
CA PHE A 54 5.68 6.02 21.49
C PHE A 54 5.50 4.74 22.33
N SER A 55 4.95 4.88 23.54
CA SER A 55 4.75 3.78 24.49
C SER A 55 3.29 3.55 24.89
N SER A 56 2.35 4.29 24.32
CA SER A 56 0.93 4.41 24.73
C SER A 56 -0.01 4.24 23.53
N ASP A 57 -1.26 4.68 23.67
CA ASP A 57 -2.34 4.64 22.67
C ASP A 57 -1.91 5.16 21.27
N GLU A 58 -1.00 6.13 21.20
CA GLU A 58 -0.45 6.60 19.93
C GLU A 58 0.28 5.48 19.16
N ALA A 59 1.00 4.61 19.87
CA ALA A 59 1.67 3.46 19.26
C ALA A 59 0.66 2.43 18.72
N GLU A 60 -0.53 2.34 19.32
CA GLU A 60 -1.62 1.50 18.83
C GLU A 60 -2.20 2.06 17.53
N VAL A 61 -2.49 3.37 17.49
CA VAL A 61 -2.99 4.04 16.27
C VAL A 61 -1.99 3.92 15.12
N ILE A 62 -0.70 4.17 15.37
CA ILE A 62 0.36 3.97 14.38
C ILE A 62 0.43 2.49 13.98
N GLY A 63 0.25 1.58 14.94
CA GLY A 63 0.16 0.15 14.70
C GLY A 63 -0.94 -0.22 13.70
N VAL A 64 -2.13 0.38 13.81
CA VAL A 64 -3.24 0.14 12.86
C VAL A 64 -2.85 0.59 11.45
N ALA A 65 -2.31 1.79 11.29
CA ALA A 65 -1.88 2.30 9.99
C ALA A 65 -0.77 1.43 9.38
N LEU A 66 0.19 1.03 10.21
CA LEU A 66 1.27 0.14 9.84
C LEU A 66 0.74 -1.24 9.40
N THR A 67 -0.19 -1.85 10.14
CA THR A 67 -0.88 -3.09 9.73
C THR A 67 -1.55 -2.93 8.35
N MET A 68 -2.25 -1.83 8.12
CA MET A 68 -2.94 -1.58 6.85
C MET A 68 -1.98 -1.51 5.66
N ILE A 69 -0.88 -0.76 5.79
CA ILE A 69 0.09 -0.57 4.71
C ILE A 69 0.90 -1.85 4.48
N THR A 70 1.24 -2.59 5.55
CA THR A 70 1.89 -3.90 5.41
C THR A 70 0.99 -4.88 4.66
N ARG A 71 -0.31 -4.91 4.95
CA ARG A 71 -1.26 -5.74 4.17
C ARG A 71 -1.37 -5.30 2.73
N LEU A 72 -1.47 -3.99 2.47
CA LEU A 72 -1.46 -3.45 1.11
C LEU A 72 -0.24 -3.96 0.35
N ARG A 73 0.94 -3.95 0.98
CA ARG A 73 2.17 -4.39 0.37
C ARG A 73 2.22 -5.90 0.10
N GLN A 74 1.77 -6.70 1.07
CA GLN A 74 1.83 -8.16 1.04
C GLN A 74 0.79 -8.78 0.11
N VAL A 75 -0.33 -8.11 -0.12
CA VAL A 75 -1.42 -8.64 -0.95
C VAL A 75 -1.05 -8.71 -2.43
N TYR A 76 -0.04 -7.94 -2.87
CA TYR A 76 0.40 -7.93 -4.27
C TYR A 76 1.55 -8.90 -4.53
N GLY A 77 1.43 -9.60 -5.65
CA GLY A 77 2.46 -10.46 -6.23
C GLY A 77 3.57 -9.67 -6.93
N HIS A 78 4.49 -10.36 -7.61
CA HIS A 78 5.69 -9.75 -8.18
C HIS A 78 5.38 -8.70 -9.28
N ASN A 79 4.27 -8.84 -9.98
CA ASN A 79 3.88 -7.99 -11.11
C ASN A 79 2.79 -6.96 -10.72
N GLY A 80 2.52 -6.77 -9.43
CA GLY A 80 1.49 -5.85 -8.95
C GLY A 80 0.06 -6.40 -9.06
N GLU A 81 -0.09 -7.68 -9.38
CA GLU A 81 -1.35 -8.41 -9.32
C GLU A 81 -1.74 -8.72 -7.88
N VAL A 82 -3.04 -8.82 -7.59
CA VAL A 82 -3.49 -9.32 -6.27
C VAL A 82 -3.20 -10.82 -6.19
N ASP A 83 -2.33 -11.22 -5.26
CA ASP A 83 -2.02 -12.61 -4.99
C ASP A 83 -3.16 -13.24 -4.18
N GLU A 84 -3.79 -14.29 -4.72
CA GLU A 84 -4.94 -14.95 -4.09
C GLU A 84 -4.58 -15.55 -2.71
N GLY A 85 -3.37 -16.10 -2.56
CA GLY A 85 -2.91 -16.68 -1.31
C GLY A 85 -2.76 -15.64 -0.22
N GLN A 86 -2.08 -14.55 -0.53
CA GLN A 86 -1.86 -13.43 0.39
C GLN A 86 -3.16 -12.68 0.70
N PHE A 87 -4.03 -12.52 -0.30
CA PHE A 87 -5.37 -11.95 -0.09
C PHE A 87 -6.20 -12.79 0.89
N ASN A 88 -6.24 -14.11 0.70
CA ASN A 88 -6.94 -15.01 1.62
C ASN A 88 -6.34 -14.98 3.03
N ASN A 89 -5.01 -14.88 3.16
CA ASN A 89 -4.36 -14.73 4.46
C ASN A 89 -4.77 -13.41 5.13
N ALA A 90 -4.68 -12.29 4.43
CA ALA A 90 -5.09 -10.99 4.95
C ALA A 90 -6.57 -10.96 5.38
N LEU A 91 -7.47 -11.63 4.65
CA LEU A 91 -8.87 -11.76 5.03
C LEU A 91 -9.09 -12.58 6.31
N LYS A 92 -8.26 -13.59 6.58
CA LYS A 92 -8.31 -14.35 7.84
C LYS A 92 -7.84 -13.49 9.00
N GLU A 93 -6.71 -12.80 8.80
CA GLU A 93 -6.15 -11.91 9.82
C GLU A 93 -7.08 -10.75 10.21
N LEU A 94 -7.99 -10.31 9.32
CA LEU A 94 -9.03 -9.33 9.69
C LEU A 94 -10.00 -9.84 10.78
N LYS A 95 -10.11 -11.15 10.97
CA LYS A 95 -11.05 -11.80 11.88
C LYS A 95 -10.39 -12.31 13.15
N GLU A 96 -9.07 -12.42 13.16
CA GLU A 96 -8.31 -13.14 14.18
C GLU A 96 -7.39 -12.17 14.91
N GLU A 97 -7.20 -12.39 16.22
CA GLU A 97 -6.11 -11.77 16.96
C GLU A 97 -4.80 -12.48 16.61
N GLY A 98 -3.71 -11.74 16.49
CA GLY A 98 -2.42 -12.34 16.15
C GLY A 98 -1.31 -11.33 15.93
N GLU A 99 -0.21 -11.82 15.38
CA GLU A 99 0.99 -11.04 15.15
C GLU A 99 1.24 -10.90 13.64
N LEU A 100 1.45 -9.66 13.18
CA LEU A 100 1.85 -9.39 11.81
C LEU A 100 3.36 -9.28 11.73
N TYR A 101 3.94 -10.01 10.79
CA TYR A 101 5.36 -9.97 10.51
C TYR A 101 5.60 -9.42 9.11
N PHE A 102 6.69 -8.68 8.96
CA PHE A 102 7.15 -8.18 7.67
C PHE A 102 8.67 -8.23 7.60
N THR A 103 9.21 -8.49 6.41
CA THR A 103 10.65 -8.54 6.19
C THR A 103 11.15 -7.14 5.84
N ILE A 104 11.92 -6.54 6.74
CA ILE A 104 12.55 -5.24 6.57
C ILE A 104 14.06 -5.46 6.43
N HIS A 105 14.67 -5.01 5.32
CA HIS A 105 16.10 -5.18 5.05
C HIS A 105 16.60 -6.63 5.22
N GLY A 106 15.80 -7.60 4.76
CA GLY A 106 16.11 -9.04 4.88
C GLY A 106 15.89 -9.66 6.26
N THR A 107 15.39 -8.89 7.24
CA THR A 107 15.10 -9.34 8.60
C THR A 107 13.61 -9.37 8.86
N VAL A 108 13.08 -10.50 9.36
CA VAL A 108 11.68 -10.60 9.77
C VAL A 108 11.48 -9.82 11.06
N ALA A 109 10.63 -8.80 11.03
CA ALA A 109 10.28 -7.95 12.15
C ALA A 109 8.82 -8.15 12.54
N LEU A 110 8.54 -8.13 13.85
CA LEU A 110 7.18 -8.03 14.37
C LEU A 110 6.69 -6.59 14.18
N VAL A 111 5.67 -6.44 13.36
CA VAL A 111 5.12 -5.15 12.95
C VAL A 111 3.99 -4.73 13.88
N ASN A 112 3.10 -5.67 14.20
CA ASN A 112 2.01 -5.41 15.14
C ASN A 112 1.50 -6.69 15.80
N LYS A 113 0.89 -6.55 16.99
CA LYS A 113 0.26 -7.65 17.76
C LYS A 113 -1.27 -7.62 17.72
N ASN A 114 -1.84 -6.65 17.01
CA ASN A 114 -3.27 -6.51 16.87
C ASN A 114 -3.60 -6.41 15.37
N LEU A 115 -4.15 -7.50 14.83
CA LEU A 115 -4.43 -7.71 13.41
C LEU A 115 -5.79 -7.16 12.96
N GLY A 116 -6.61 -6.62 13.87
CA GLY A 116 -7.84 -5.92 13.49
C GLY A 116 -7.62 -4.76 12.50
N GLY A 117 -8.70 -4.10 12.10
CA GLY A 117 -8.65 -2.91 11.25
C GLY A 117 -9.03 -3.20 9.80
N PHE A 118 -8.16 -2.81 8.86
CA PHE A 118 -8.52 -2.73 7.44
C PHE A 118 -7.51 -3.45 6.53
N LEU A 119 -8.03 -3.93 5.41
CA LEU A 119 -7.31 -4.42 4.23
C LEU A 119 -7.64 -3.49 3.07
N PRO A 120 -6.77 -2.54 2.74
CA PRO A 120 -6.90 -1.74 1.54
C PRO A 120 -6.42 -2.54 0.32
N ILE A 121 -7.11 -2.36 -0.81
CA ILE A 121 -6.73 -2.84 -2.14
C ILE A 121 -6.79 -1.63 -3.07
N TYR A 122 -5.67 -1.32 -3.72
CA TYR A 122 -5.59 -0.33 -4.78
C TYR A 122 -5.78 -0.99 -6.16
N VAL A 123 -6.71 -0.46 -6.95
CA VAL A 123 -6.97 -0.88 -8.32
C VAL A 123 -6.42 0.21 -9.24
N HIS A 124 -5.13 0.06 -9.60
CA HIS A 124 -4.37 1.07 -10.33
C HIS A 124 -5.07 1.52 -11.62
N GLU A 125 -5.46 0.56 -12.47
CA GLU A 125 -6.10 0.79 -13.79
C GLU A 125 -7.40 1.59 -13.74
N GLN A 126 -8.08 1.60 -12.58
CA GLN A 126 -9.34 2.33 -12.38
C GLN A 126 -9.17 3.57 -11.50
N ASN A 127 -7.94 3.84 -11.04
CA ASN A 127 -7.66 4.82 -10.02
C ASN A 127 -8.67 4.73 -8.86
N ALA A 128 -8.90 3.48 -8.42
CA ALA A 128 -9.91 3.13 -7.44
C ALA A 128 -9.27 2.42 -6.24
N ALA A 129 -9.93 2.48 -5.10
CA ALA A 129 -9.53 1.79 -3.88
C ALA A 129 -10.71 1.03 -3.30
N ILE A 130 -10.45 -0.17 -2.78
CA ILE A 130 -11.39 -0.98 -2.03
C ILE A 130 -10.84 -1.11 -0.61
N LEU A 131 -11.65 -0.80 0.40
CA LEU A 131 -11.30 -0.92 1.80
C LEU A 131 -12.18 -2.01 2.44
N ILE A 132 -11.54 -3.09 2.87
CA ILE A 132 -12.21 -4.23 3.51
C ILE A 132 -11.92 -4.19 5.00
N SER A 133 -12.94 -4.33 5.84
CA SER A 133 -12.78 -4.42 7.30
C SER A 133 -13.73 -5.45 7.90
N ASN A 134 -13.44 -5.87 9.13
CA ASN A 134 -14.36 -6.66 9.93
C ASN A 134 -15.09 -5.76 10.93
N LYS A 135 -16.43 -5.84 10.96
CA LYS A 135 -17.28 -5.21 11.99
C LYS A 135 -18.07 -6.29 12.74
N GLY A 136 -17.37 -7.09 13.53
CA GLY A 136 -17.90 -8.21 14.30
C GLY A 136 -18.20 -9.43 13.45
N THR A 137 -19.48 -9.73 13.21
CA THR A 137 -19.90 -10.92 12.43
C THR A 137 -19.97 -10.67 10.93
N ARG A 138 -19.69 -9.45 10.47
CA ARG A 138 -19.83 -9.06 9.06
C ARG A 138 -18.53 -8.45 8.52
N THR A 139 -18.23 -8.81 7.29
CA THR A 139 -17.25 -8.10 6.48
C THR A 139 -17.91 -6.85 5.90
N HIS A 140 -17.24 -5.71 6.05
CA HIS A 140 -17.61 -4.45 5.45
C HIS A 140 -16.65 -4.15 4.30
N ILE A 141 -17.19 -3.69 3.17
CA ILE A 141 -16.43 -3.37 1.97
C ILE A 141 -16.89 -1.99 1.52
N GLU A 142 -15.94 -1.07 1.38
CA GLU A 142 -16.14 0.29 0.89
C GLU A 142 -15.31 0.46 -0.38
N CYS A 143 -15.88 1.08 -1.42
CA CYS A 143 -15.19 1.33 -2.69
C CYS A 143 -15.12 2.83 -2.95
N PHE A 144 -13.97 3.29 -3.40
CA PHE A 144 -13.66 4.67 -3.75
C PHE A 144 -13.13 4.68 -5.18
N GLU A 145 -13.68 5.51 -6.05
CA GLU A 145 -13.20 5.65 -7.43
C GLU A 145 -13.02 7.14 -7.71
N LEU A 146 -11.89 7.51 -8.31
CA LEU A 146 -11.72 8.86 -8.82
C LEU A 146 -12.49 8.98 -10.13
N SER A 147 -13.46 9.90 -10.18
CA SER A 147 -14.21 10.17 -11.40
C SER A 147 -13.24 10.55 -12.52
N PRO A 148 -13.42 10.02 -13.75
CA PRO A 148 -12.57 10.38 -14.87
C PRO A 148 -12.55 11.89 -15.05
N VAL A 149 -11.37 12.43 -15.41
CA VAL A 149 -11.20 13.85 -15.69
C VAL A 149 -12.25 14.28 -16.73
N ASN A 150 -12.89 15.43 -16.50
CA ASN A 150 -13.95 15.95 -17.38
C ASN A 150 -13.54 15.90 -18.87
N GLU A 151 -12.26 16.12 -19.18
CA GLU A 151 -11.73 16.05 -20.54
C GLU A 151 -11.79 14.65 -21.16
N ALA A 152 -11.58 13.57 -20.41
CA ALA A 152 -11.74 12.19 -20.89
C ALA A 152 -13.23 11.82 -21.10
N VAL A 153 -14.12 12.38 -20.26
CA VAL A 153 -15.59 12.24 -20.40
C VAL A 153 -16.13 13.07 -21.57
N MET A 154 -15.51 14.23 -21.86
CA MET A 154 -15.96 15.15 -22.91
C MET A 154 -15.32 14.86 -24.28
N SER A 155 -14.17 14.18 -24.32
CA SER A 155 -13.47 13.80 -25.57
C SER A 155 -13.92 12.45 -26.15
N THR A 156 -14.71 11.67 -25.41
CA THR A 156 -15.31 10.44 -25.93
C THR A 156 -16.40 10.79 -26.96
N MET A 157 -16.07 10.65 -28.24
CA MET A 157 -17.03 10.70 -29.34
C MET A 157 -17.95 9.49 -29.27
N GLY A 158 -19.10 9.68 -28.64
CA GLY A 158 -20.11 8.65 -28.45
C GLY A 158 -20.12 8.17 -27.01
N ARG A 159 -21.16 8.57 -26.27
CA ARG A 159 -21.55 7.89 -25.04
C ARG A 159 -22.00 6.47 -25.40
N LEU A 160 -21.75 5.52 -24.50
CA LEU A 160 -22.45 4.23 -24.47
C LEU A 160 -23.96 4.42 -24.69
#